data_AF-A0A7Y2FXC1-F1
#
_entry.id   AF-A0A7Y2FXC1-F1
#
_cell.length_a   1.000
_cell.length_b   1.000
_cell.length_c   1.000
_cell.angle_alpha   90.00
_cell.angle_beta   90.00
_cell.angle_gamma   90.00
#
_symmetry.space_group_name_H-M   'P 1'
#
loop_
_entity.id
_entity.type
_entity.pdbx_description
1 polymer ?
#
loop_
_entity_poly.entity_id
_entity_poly.type
_entity_poly.pdbx_seq_one_letter_code
_entity_poly.pdbx_strand_id
1 'polypeptide(L)'
;MKTYYLLLLVAMTTSLFAQESKYEGFFNFTWDDQKGTIILEIPADKLNQDFLYVNSLSAGLGSNDIGLDRGQLGDDRIVRFVKIGPRILLIQRNLDYRAVSDNALERKAVEEAFAQSVIWGFDVIASEDKSVHQIDLTPMLMHDMHGVARRLKQRKQGTYKFDKTRSAVWMERTKSFPDNSEFDAMLTFTGEATGEWVRSVTPTSSAVTVRQHHSFIKLPDNQYKPRVFHPFAGFNSVSYYDYATPIETPISKKFIARHRLVKKNPGSTVSEAVEP
;
A
#
# COMPACT_ATOMS: atom_id res chain seq x y z
N MET A 1 -29.32 62.29 36.22
CA MET A 1 -28.59 61.61 35.13
C MET A 1 -29.03 60.15 35.10
N LYS A 2 -29.78 59.75 34.07
CA LYS A 2 -30.21 58.35 33.86
C LYS A 2 -29.28 57.72 32.82
N THR A 3 -28.58 56.65 33.19
CA THR A 3 -27.69 55.91 32.29
C THR A 3 -28.42 54.65 31.84
N TYR A 4 -28.75 54.57 30.55
CA TYR A 4 -29.30 53.36 29.94
C TYR A 4 -28.14 52.50 29.43
N TYR A 5 -28.08 51.23 29.84
CA TYR A 5 -27.21 50.24 29.22
C TYR A 5 -27.95 49.58 28.06
N LEU A 6 -27.44 49.77 26.85
CA LEU A 6 -27.87 49.08 25.64
C LEU A 6 -27.14 47.73 25.58
N LEU A 7 -27.89 46.63 25.77
CA LEU A 7 -27.35 45.28 25.64
C LEU A 7 -27.38 44.89 24.14
N LEU A 8 -26.20 44.86 23.51
CA LEU A 8 -26.05 44.41 22.13
C LEU A 8 -25.87 42.88 22.14
N LEU A 9 -26.91 42.14 21.74
CA LEU A 9 -26.86 40.69 21.60
C LEU A 9 -26.28 40.36 20.21
N VAL A 10 -25.01 39.98 20.15
CA VAL A 10 -24.39 39.47 18.91
C VAL A 10 -24.73 37.98 18.79
N ALA A 11 -25.66 37.65 17.89
CA ALA A 11 -25.93 36.28 17.50
C ALA A 11 -24.78 35.78 16.62
N MET A 12 -23.88 34.99 17.20
CA MET A 12 -22.80 34.31 16.48
C MET A 12 -23.39 33.04 15.84
N THR A 13 -23.69 33.09 14.55
CA THR A 13 -24.03 31.88 13.78
C THR A 13 -22.78 31.02 13.66
N THR A 14 -22.69 29.97 14.47
CA THR A 14 -21.69 28.91 14.31
C THR A 14 -22.02 28.11 13.05
N SER A 15 -21.37 28.45 11.95
CA SER A 15 -21.30 27.53 10.81
C SER A 15 -20.44 26.35 11.24
N LEU A 16 -21.03 25.15 11.36
CA LEU A 16 -20.29 23.90 11.45
C LEU A 16 -19.52 23.74 10.13
N PHE A 17 -18.28 24.23 10.07
CA PHE A 17 -17.41 23.94 8.94
C PHE A 17 -16.97 22.47 9.03
N ALA A 18 -17.25 21.71 7.99
CA ALA A 18 -16.61 20.42 7.76
C ALA A 18 -15.10 20.64 7.72
N GLN A 19 -14.37 20.00 8.62
CA GLN A 19 -12.92 20.15 8.72
C GLN A 19 -12.25 19.16 7.76
N GLU A 20 -12.22 19.50 6.48
CA GLU A 20 -11.40 18.79 5.51
C GLU A 20 -9.92 19.09 5.76
N SER A 21 -9.11 18.04 5.93
CA SER A 21 -7.66 18.16 6.17
C SER A 21 -6.89 17.66 4.95
N LYS A 22 -6.02 18.51 4.40
CA LYS A 22 -5.18 18.18 3.24
C LYS A 22 -3.81 17.66 3.67
N TYR A 23 -3.32 16.66 2.95
CA TYR A 23 -2.04 16.01 3.17
C TYR A 23 -1.25 15.98 1.88
N GLU A 24 -0.10 16.66 1.86
CA GLU A 24 0.79 16.75 0.71
C GLU A 24 1.95 15.76 0.82
N GLY A 25 2.31 15.12 -0.29
CA GLY A 25 3.42 14.16 -0.32
C GLY A 25 3.51 13.39 -1.62
N PHE A 26 3.82 12.11 -1.57
CA PHE A 26 3.97 11.29 -2.77
C PHE A 26 2.67 11.25 -3.57
N PHE A 27 1.57 10.86 -2.96
CA PHE A 27 0.23 11.20 -3.45
C PHE A 27 -0.43 12.13 -2.44
N ASN A 28 -0.97 13.23 -2.95
CA ASN A 28 -1.77 14.13 -2.13
C ASN A 28 -3.11 13.48 -1.83
N PHE A 29 -3.64 13.73 -0.63
CA PHE A 29 -4.98 13.29 -0.28
C PHE A 29 -5.66 14.26 0.68
N THR A 30 -6.99 14.16 0.73
CA THR A 30 -7.82 14.90 1.68
C THR A 30 -8.57 13.92 2.57
N TRP A 31 -8.62 14.23 3.87
CA TRP A 31 -9.50 13.56 4.85
C TRP A 31 -10.74 14.41 5.08
N ASP A 32 -11.92 13.82 4.88
CA ASP A 32 -13.21 14.37 5.29
C ASP A 32 -13.66 13.67 6.56
N ASP A 33 -13.55 14.36 7.69
CA ASP A 33 -13.90 13.82 9.01
C ASP A 33 -15.39 13.53 9.18
N GLN A 34 -16.27 14.28 8.49
CA GLN A 34 -17.71 14.08 8.58
C GLN A 34 -18.15 12.84 7.82
N LYS A 35 -17.53 12.56 6.67
CA LYS A 35 -17.82 11.37 5.86
C LYS A 35 -16.98 10.16 6.25
N GLY A 36 -15.86 10.38 6.93
CA GLY A 36 -14.89 9.33 7.24
C GLY A 36 -14.16 8.82 6.00
N THR A 37 -13.90 9.68 5.02
CA THR A 37 -13.39 9.29 3.70
C THR A 37 -12.04 9.92 3.36
N ILE A 38 -11.19 9.15 2.68
CA ILE A 38 -9.94 9.62 2.07
C ILE A 38 -10.13 9.76 0.57
N ILE A 39 -9.99 11.00 0.07
CA ILE A 39 -9.95 11.30 -1.36
C ILE A 39 -8.49 11.42 -1.79
N LEU A 40 -8.04 10.55 -2.69
CA LEU A 40 -6.68 10.55 -3.23
C LEU A 40 -6.64 11.32 -4.54
N GLU A 41 -5.62 12.17 -4.70
CA GLU A 41 -5.31 12.86 -5.94
C GLU A 41 -4.26 12.07 -6.73
N ILE A 42 -4.58 11.79 -7.99
CA ILE A 42 -3.71 11.12 -8.94
C ILE A 42 -3.40 12.10 -10.07
N PRO A 43 -2.22 12.75 -10.02
CA PRO A 43 -1.73 13.57 -11.12
C PRO A 43 -1.65 12.78 -12.44
N ALA A 44 -1.96 13.43 -13.55
CA ALA A 44 -1.98 12.78 -14.88
C ALA A 44 -0.59 12.27 -15.30
N ASP A 45 0.48 12.92 -14.86
CA ASP A 45 1.88 12.51 -15.10
C ASP A 45 2.31 11.30 -14.24
N LYS A 46 1.56 10.99 -13.17
CA LYS A 46 1.74 9.76 -12.37
C LYS A 46 0.91 8.57 -12.85
N LEU A 47 0.03 8.77 -13.84
CA LEU A 47 -0.63 7.64 -14.49
C LEU A 47 0.39 6.79 -15.25
N ASN A 48 0.21 5.47 -15.18
CA ASN A 48 1.11 4.46 -15.74
C ASN A 48 2.53 4.45 -15.17
N GLN A 49 2.80 5.26 -14.14
CA GLN A 49 4.06 5.22 -13.40
C GLN A 49 4.00 4.14 -12.32
N ASP A 50 5.04 3.31 -12.27
CA ASP A 50 5.16 2.27 -11.25
C ASP A 50 5.54 2.87 -9.89
N PHE A 51 4.92 2.35 -8.84
CA PHE A 51 5.25 2.58 -7.45
C PHE A 51 5.13 1.27 -6.66
N LEU A 52 5.76 1.23 -5.49
CA LEU A 52 5.67 0.08 -4.59
C LEU A 52 4.45 0.24 -3.69
N TYR A 53 3.59 -0.78 -3.67
CA TYR A 53 2.50 -0.90 -2.71
C TYR A 53 2.80 -2.07 -1.75
N VAL A 54 2.87 -1.76 -0.46
CA VAL A 54 3.03 -2.74 0.61
C VAL A 54 1.82 -2.66 1.53
N ASN A 55 1.23 -3.81 1.86
CA ASN A 55 0.27 -3.91 2.94
C ASN A 55 0.87 -4.67 4.14
N SER A 56 0.57 -4.24 5.36
CA SER A 56 1.08 -4.86 6.59
C SER A 56 0.07 -4.73 7.72
N LEU A 57 0.37 -5.29 8.90
CA LEU A 57 -0.45 -5.10 10.10
C LEU A 57 0.21 -4.13 11.07
N SER A 58 -0.31 -2.90 11.20
CA SER A 58 0.15 -1.95 12.22
C SER A 58 -0.29 -2.35 13.64
N ALA A 59 -1.35 -3.16 13.75
CA ALA A 59 -1.72 -3.92 14.93
C ALA A 59 -2.24 -5.31 14.54
N GLY A 60 -1.64 -6.35 15.12
CA GLY A 60 -2.00 -7.74 14.87
C GLY A 60 -2.88 -8.34 15.97
N LEU A 61 -3.07 -9.66 15.90
CA LEU A 61 -3.87 -10.47 16.80
C LEU A 61 -3.13 -10.91 18.07
N GLY A 62 -1.79 -10.95 18.02
CA GLY A 62 -0.95 -11.36 19.16
C GLY A 62 -0.87 -12.87 19.36
N SER A 63 -0.95 -13.65 18.28
CA SER A 63 -0.75 -15.10 18.30
C SER A 63 0.17 -15.53 17.16
N ASN A 64 1.37 -15.99 17.52
CA ASN A 64 2.38 -16.47 16.57
C ASN A 64 1.84 -17.67 15.74
N ASP A 65 1.04 -18.54 16.36
CA ASP A 65 0.49 -19.74 15.70
C ASP A 65 -0.56 -19.40 14.62
N ILE A 66 -1.35 -18.35 14.85
CA ILE A 66 -2.24 -17.81 13.83
C ILE A 66 -1.40 -17.07 12.77
N GLY A 67 -0.36 -16.36 13.23
CA GLY A 67 0.59 -15.62 12.41
C GLY A 67 -0.06 -14.39 11.81
N LEU A 68 -0.69 -13.56 12.64
CA LEU A 68 -1.22 -12.24 12.29
C LEU A 68 -0.61 -11.22 13.23
N ASP A 69 0.72 -11.08 13.16
CA ASP A 69 1.47 -10.34 14.17
C ASP A 69 1.60 -8.86 13.82
N ARG A 70 1.78 -8.04 14.86
CA ARG A 70 2.07 -6.61 14.66
C ARG A 70 3.40 -6.45 13.91
N GLY A 71 3.39 -5.64 12.86
CA GLY A 71 4.53 -5.40 11.98
C GLY A 71 4.71 -6.48 10.91
N GLN A 72 3.81 -7.45 10.81
CA GLN A 72 3.87 -8.47 9.77
C GLN A 72 3.65 -7.82 8.40
N LEU A 73 4.65 -7.95 7.53
CA LEU A 73 4.53 -7.61 6.12
C LEU A 73 3.59 -8.61 5.44
N GLY A 74 2.67 -8.07 4.65
CA GLY A 74 1.87 -8.83 3.70
C GLY A 74 2.60 -8.89 2.37
N ASP A 75 1.87 -8.62 1.30
CA ASP A 75 2.43 -8.64 -0.04
C ASP A 75 3.10 -7.30 -0.38
N ASP A 76 4.22 -7.37 -1.08
CA ASP A 76 4.93 -6.27 -1.73
C ASP A 76 4.70 -6.33 -3.25
N ARG A 77 4.13 -5.26 -3.82
CA ARG A 77 3.68 -5.26 -5.21
C ARG A 77 4.18 -4.03 -5.95
N ILE A 78 4.75 -4.22 -7.13
CA ILE A 78 4.94 -3.12 -8.07
C ILE A 78 3.64 -2.89 -8.82
N VAL A 79 3.06 -1.72 -8.60
CA VAL A 79 1.72 -1.35 -9.07
C VAL A 79 1.76 0.00 -9.79
N ARG A 80 0.73 0.26 -10.59
CA ARG A 80 0.53 1.56 -11.24
C ARG A 80 -0.96 1.85 -11.38
N PHE A 81 -1.29 3.14 -11.39
CA PHE A 81 -2.63 3.59 -11.73
C PHE A 81 -2.79 3.68 -13.25
N VAL A 82 -3.79 3.01 -13.80
CA VAL A 82 -4.12 3.04 -15.23
C VAL A 82 -5.53 3.57 -15.39
N LYS A 83 -5.67 4.67 -16.12
CA LYS A 83 -6.98 5.26 -16.40
C LYS A 83 -7.61 4.59 -17.62
N ILE A 84 -8.82 4.04 -17.45
CA ILE A 84 -9.61 3.46 -18.54
C ILE A 84 -11.02 4.05 -18.46
N GLY A 85 -11.36 4.90 -19.44
CA GLY A 85 -12.65 5.59 -19.46
C GLY A 85 -12.89 6.39 -18.16
N PRO A 86 -14.01 6.17 -17.46
CA PRO A 86 -14.34 6.87 -16.21
C PRO A 86 -13.66 6.25 -14.96
N ARG A 87 -12.84 5.21 -15.13
CA ARG A 87 -12.24 4.46 -14.02
C ARG A 87 -10.73 4.60 -13.98
N ILE A 88 -10.18 4.47 -12.78
CA ILE A 88 -8.75 4.24 -12.56
C ILE A 88 -8.59 2.86 -11.95
N LEU A 89 -7.74 2.04 -12.55
CA LEU A 89 -7.41 0.72 -12.06
C LEU A 89 -6.04 0.75 -11.40
N LEU A 90 -5.92 0.13 -10.23
CA LEU A 90 -4.63 -0.18 -9.65
C LEU A 90 -4.20 -1.55 -10.15
N ILE A 91 -3.17 -1.57 -10.98
CA ILE A 91 -2.71 -2.78 -11.66
C ILE A 91 -1.36 -3.20 -11.10
N GLN A 92 -1.27 -4.43 -10.61
CA GLN A 92 -0.03 -5.10 -10.26
C GLN A 92 0.61 -5.70 -11.51
N ARG A 93 1.88 -5.36 -11.75
CA ARG A 93 2.69 -5.96 -12.81
C ARG A 93 3.15 -7.35 -12.41
N ASN A 94 3.19 -8.26 -13.37
CA ASN A 94 3.85 -9.54 -13.20
C ASN A 94 5.33 -9.39 -13.57
N LEU A 95 6.18 -9.27 -12.55
CA LEU A 95 7.61 -9.11 -12.72
C LEU A 95 8.38 -10.44 -12.60
N ASP A 96 7.69 -11.58 -12.54
CA ASP A 96 8.36 -12.87 -12.65
C ASP A 96 8.77 -13.16 -14.10
N TYR A 97 8.12 -12.48 -15.06
CA TYR A 97 8.35 -12.61 -16.49
C TYR A 97 8.62 -11.22 -17.09
N ARG A 98 9.75 -11.05 -17.78
CA ARG A 98 10.21 -9.76 -18.30
C ARG A 98 10.89 -9.96 -19.66
N ALA A 99 11.04 -8.88 -20.42
CA ALA A 99 12.04 -8.78 -21.48
C ALA A 99 12.95 -7.61 -21.14
N VAL A 100 14.22 -7.90 -20.86
CA VAL A 100 15.26 -6.87 -20.69
C VAL A 100 15.84 -6.59 -22.07
N SER A 101 15.14 -5.72 -22.81
CA SER A 101 15.47 -5.38 -24.20
C SER A 101 15.18 -3.91 -24.46
N ASP A 102 15.94 -3.29 -25.36
CA ASP A 102 15.68 -1.93 -25.86
C ASP A 102 14.50 -1.92 -26.85
N ASN A 103 14.11 -3.08 -27.39
CA ASN A 103 12.97 -3.22 -28.29
C ASN A 103 11.63 -3.13 -27.54
N ALA A 104 10.85 -2.09 -27.83
CA ALA A 104 9.54 -1.88 -27.21
C ALA A 104 8.53 -2.98 -27.54
N LEU A 105 8.60 -3.60 -28.71
CA LEU A 105 7.68 -4.66 -29.12
C LEU A 105 7.96 -5.97 -28.36
N GLU A 106 9.22 -6.28 -28.06
CA GLU A 106 9.57 -7.43 -27.22
C GLU A 106 9.05 -7.26 -25.79
N ARG A 107 9.25 -6.07 -25.20
CA ARG A 107 8.71 -5.75 -23.87
C ARG A 107 7.19 -5.87 -23.83
N LYS A 108 6.51 -5.35 -24.86
CA LYS A 108 5.06 -5.42 -24.99
C LYS A 108 4.57 -6.86 -25.19
N ALA A 109 5.24 -7.66 -26.02
CA ALA A 109 4.86 -9.05 -26.26
C ALA A 109 4.90 -9.88 -24.97
N VAL A 110 5.91 -9.69 -24.12
CA VAL A 110 5.98 -10.37 -22.81
C VAL A 110 4.91 -9.84 -21.86
N GLU A 111 4.68 -8.53 -21.84
CA GLU A 111 3.62 -7.92 -21.03
C GLU A 111 2.22 -8.46 -21.39
N GLU A 112 1.96 -8.73 -22.67
CA GLU A 112 0.70 -9.31 -23.15
C GLU A 112 0.63 -10.84 -22.96
N ALA A 113 1.78 -11.52 -22.95
CA ALA A 113 1.86 -12.97 -22.78
C ALA A 113 1.63 -13.42 -21.32
N PHE A 114 1.95 -12.59 -20.33
CA PHE A 114 1.82 -12.92 -18.92
C PHE A 114 0.81 -12.01 -18.23
N ALA A 115 -0.18 -12.64 -17.58
CA ALA A 115 -1.29 -11.93 -16.96
C ALA A 115 -0.81 -10.94 -15.87
N GLN A 116 -1.39 -9.75 -15.91
CA GLN A 116 -1.34 -8.76 -14.83
C GLN A 116 -2.55 -8.93 -13.91
N SER A 117 -2.49 -8.35 -12.71
CA SER A 117 -3.60 -8.40 -11.76
C SER A 117 -4.14 -7.01 -11.52
N VAL A 118 -5.42 -6.78 -11.82
CA VAL A 118 -6.14 -5.59 -11.33
C VAL A 118 -6.44 -5.83 -9.86
N ILE A 119 -5.74 -5.12 -8.97
CA ILE A 119 -5.90 -5.31 -7.52
C ILE A 119 -7.03 -4.45 -6.95
N TRP A 120 -7.36 -3.33 -7.60
CA TRP A 120 -8.53 -2.52 -7.27
C TRP A 120 -8.98 -1.67 -8.47
N GLY A 121 -10.24 -1.26 -8.48
CA GLY A 121 -10.79 -0.31 -9.46
C GLY A 121 -11.57 0.81 -8.79
N PHE A 122 -11.28 2.03 -9.18
CA PHE A 122 -11.86 3.26 -8.64
C PHE A 122 -12.67 3.98 -9.71
N ASP A 123 -13.75 4.62 -9.30
CA ASP A 123 -14.45 5.57 -10.15
C ASP A 123 -13.82 6.96 -9.94
N VAL A 124 -13.63 7.70 -11.03
CA VAL A 124 -13.11 9.07 -10.96
C VAL A 124 -14.26 9.98 -10.52
N ILE A 125 -14.16 10.53 -9.31
CA ILE A 125 -15.23 11.35 -8.71
C ILE A 125 -15.12 12.83 -9.10
N ALA A 126 -13.92 13.30 -9.44
CA ALA A 126 -13.68 14.63 -9.97
C ALA A 126 -12.39 14.63 -10.80
N SER A 127 -12.26 15.62 -11.68
CA SER A 127 -11.03 15.88 -12.39
C SER A 127 -10.88 17.38 -12.63
N GLU A 128 -9.77 17.95 -12.16
CA GLU A 128 -9.40 19.33 -12.42
C GLU A 128 -8.70 19.39 -13.77
N ASP A 129 -9.35 19.97 -14.78
CA ASP A 129 -8.81 20.18 -16.15
C ASP A 129 -8.07 18.97 -16.79
N LYS A 130 -8.39 17.75 -16.35
CA LYS A 130 -7.68 16.49 -16.67
C LYS A 130 -6.22 16.43 -16.21
N SER A 131 -5.72 17.41 -15.45
CA SER A 131 -4.36 17.43 -14.89
C SER A 131 -4.27 16.58 -13.62
N VAL A 132 -5.34 16.53 -12.83
CA VAL A 132 -5.46 15.73 -11.61
C VAL A 132 -6.79 14.99 -11.61
N HIS A 133 -6.76 13.72 -11.20
CA HIS A 133 -7.94 12.89 -10.99
C HIS A 133 -8.14 12.61 -9.52
N GLN A 134 -9.37 12.69 -9.04
CA GLN A 134 -9.71 12.35 -7.65
C GLN A 134 -10.47 11.03 -7.60
N ILE A 135 -10.10 10.18 -6.64
CA ILE A 135 -10.76 8.90 -6.35
C ILE A 135 -11.06 8.78 -4.85
N ASP A 136 -12.12 8.07 -4.50
CA ASP A 136 -12.32 7.62 -3.11
C ASP A 136 -11.47 6.37 -2.84
N LEU A 137 -10.46 6.52 -2.00
CA LEU A 137 -9.53 5.44 -1.64
C LEU A 137 -10.09 4.55 -0.53
N THR A 138 -11.05 5.06 0.24
CA THR A 138 -11.58 4.45 1.47
C THR A 138 -12.00 2.99 1.27
N PRO A 139 -12.77 2.61 0.22
CA PRO A 139 -13.21 1.23 0.03
C PRO A 139 -12.04 0.23 -0.09
N MET A 140 -10.93 0.64 -0.71
CA MET A 140 -9.74 -0.20 -0.83
C MET A 140 -9.04 -0.38 0.53
N LEU A 141 -8.90 0.71 1.30
CA LEU A 141 -8.28 0.66 2.65
C LEU A 141 -9.08 -0.23 3.61
N MET A 142 -10.40 -0.22 3.47
CA MET A 142 -11.32 -1.02 4.27
C MET A 142 -11.40 -2.49 3.84
N HIS A 143 -10.77 -2.88 2.74
CA HIS A 143 -10.76 -4.26 2.25
C HIS A 143 -9.69 -5.10 2.97
N ASP A 144 -9.98 -6.38 3.19
CA ASP A 144 -9.02 -7.35 3.76
C ASP A 144 -7.90 -7.71 2.75
N MET A 145 -6.98 -6.78 2.52
CA MET A 145 -5.84 -6.93 1.62
C MET A 145 -4.74 -7.83 2.20
N HIS A 146 -4.70 -7.97 3.53
CA HIS A 146 -3.76 -8.85 4.22
C HIS A 146 -4.27 -10.30 4.30
N GLY A 147 -5.56 -10.54 4.06
CA GLY A 147 -6.17 -11.86 4.06
C GLY A 147 -6.34 -12.44 5.46
N VAL A 148 -6.70 -11.60 6.43
CA VAL A 148 -6.98 -11.95 7.84
C VAL A 148 -8.04 -13.03 7.92
N ALA A 149 -9.19 -12.85 7.27
CA ALA A 149 -10.29 -13.81 7.33
C ALA A 149 -9.88 -15.17 6.72
N ARG A 150 -9.14 -15.12 5.60
CA ARG A 150 -8.55 -16.31 4.96
C ARG A 150 -7.56 -17.01 5.90
N ARG A 151 -6.69 -16.26 6.57
CA ARG A 151 -5.69 -16.79 7.51
C ARG A 151 -6.36 -17.51 8.69
N LEU A 152 -7.34 -16.86 9.33
CA LEU A 152 -8.10 -17.46 10.44
C LEU A 152 -8.76 -18.77 10.03
N LYS A 153 -9.39 -18.81 8.85
CA LYS A 153 -9.98 -20.03 8.29
C LYS A 153 -8.93 -21.12 8.04
N GLN A 154 -7.83 -20.80 7.38
CA GLN A 154 -6.74 -21.74 7.09
C GLN A 154 -6.11 -22.31 8.36
N ARG A 155 -6.03 -21.51 9.44
CA ARG A 155 -5.54 -21.91 10.76
C ARG A 155 -6.62 -22.56 11.63
N LYS A 156 -7.80 -22.88 11.10
CA LYS A 156 -8.94 -23.52 11.81
C LYS A 156 -9.44 -22.74 13.03
N GLN A 157 -9.30 -21.40 13.01
CA GLN A 157 -9.72 -20.55 14.13
C GLN A 157 -11.18 -20.11 14.03
N GLY A 158 -11.83 -20.35 12.90
CA GLY A 158 -13.23 -20.02 12.67
C GLY A 158 -13.44 -19.48 11.26
N THR A 159 -14.70 -19.19 10.95
CA THR A 159 -15.06 -18.46 9.73
C THR A 159 -15.51 -17.06 10.10
N TYR A 160 -14.78 -16.07 9.61
CA TYR A 160 -15.02 -14.66 9.89
C TYR A 160 -15.32 -13.90 8.60
N LYS A 161 -16.09 -12.83 8.73
CA LYS A 161 -16.44 -11.90 7.66
C LYS A 161 -16.15 -10.48 8.10
N PHE A 162 -15.73 -9.63 7.18
CA PHE A 162 -15.52 -8.21 7.44
C PHE A 162 -16.83 -7.55 7.89
N ASP A 163 -16.76 -6.77 8.97
CA ASP A 163 -17.87 -5.99 9.51
C ASP A 163 -17.61 -4.50 9.32
N LYS A 164 -18.26 -3.92 8.31
CA LYS A 164 -18.13 -2.49 7.98
C LYS A 164 -18.55 -1.58 9.13
N THR A 165 -19.52 -1.98 9.95
CA THR A 165 -20.07 -1.12 11.01
C THR A 165 -19.11 -0.94 12.18
N ARG A 166 -18.11 -1.81 12.30
CA ARG A 166 -17.09 -1.82 13.37
C ARG A 166 -15.69 -1.53 12.82
N SER A 167 -15.63 -0.92 11.65
CA SER A 167 -14.38 -0.71 10.93
C SER A 167 -14.34 0.73 10.41
N ALA A 168 -13.19 1.37 10.47
CA ALA A 168 -12.99 2.73 10.01
C ALA A 168 -11.52 2.99 9.63
N VAL A 169 -11.29 4.05 8.87
CA VAL A 169 -9.94 4.59 8.65
C VAL A 169 -9.34 5.03 10.00
N TRP A 170 -8.06 4.74 10.22
CA TRP A 170 -7.35 5.03 11.45
C TRP A 170 -6.33 6.16 11.25
N MET A 171 -6.75 7.40 11.48
CA MET A 171 -5.96 8.59 11.10
C MET A 171 -4.64 8.77 11.87
N GLU A 172 -4.46 8.17 13.06
CA GLU A 172 -3.23 8.31 13.87
C GLU A 172 -1.95 7.90 13.11
N ARG A 173 -2.08 6.94 12.19
CA ARG A 173 -0.97 6.40 11.38
C ARG A 173 -1.13 6.70 9.88
N THR A 174 -2.17 7.44 9.50
CA THR A 174 -2.33 7.96 8.14
C THR A 174 -1.51 9.23 8.00
N LYS A 175 -0.49 9.20 7.14
CA LYS A 175 0.51 10.26 7.01
C LYS A 175 0.93 10.42 5.55
N SER A 176 1.46 11.58 5.21
CA SER A 176 2.03 11.83 3.89
C SER A 176 3.44 12.37 4.03
N PHE A 177 4.32 11.90 3.15
CA PHE A 177 5.73 12.26 3.08
C PHE A 177 6.13 12.40 1.60
N PRO A 178 7.27 13.05 1.29
CA PRO A 178 7.67 13.29 -0.10
C PRO A 178 7.76 12.03 -0.99
N ASP A 179 8.23 10.92 -0.43
CA ASP A 179 8.48 9.68 -1.18
C ASP A 179 7.51 8.54 -0.80
N ASN A 180 6.59 8.76 0.13
CA ASN A 180 5.57 7.77 0.49
C ASN A 180 4.28 8.38 1.06
N SER A 181 3.15 7.74 0.75
CA SER A 181 1.83 8.01 1.35
C SER A 181 1.40 6.79 2.15
N GLU A 182 1.06 7.02 3.42
CA GLU A 182 0.77 5.98 4.40
C GLU A 182 -0.68 6.09 4.85
N PHE A 183 -1.39 4.96 4.86
CA PHE A 183 -2.78 4.89 5.28
C PHE A 183 -2.96 3.72 6.24
N ASP A 184 -3.82 3.88 7.23
CA ASP A 184 -4.12 2.81 8.19
C ASP A 184 -5.65 2.65 8.31
N ALA A 185 -6.11 1.41 8.46
CA ALA A 185 -7.52 1.08 8.62
C ALA A 185 -7.71 0.07 9.74
N MET A 186 -8.60 0.38 10.67
CA MET A 186 -9.03 -0.55 11.71
C MET A 186 -10.14 -1.42 11.15
N LEU A 187 -9.87 -2.71 11.01
CA LEU A 187 -10.78 -3.69 10.42
C LEU A 187 -11.22 -4.70 11.47
N THR A 188 -12.52 -4.80 11.65
CA THR A 188 -13.15 -5.82 12.50
C THR A 188 -13.78 -6.90 11.65
N PHE A 189 -13.58 -8.15 12.06
CA PHE A 189 -14.12 -9.33 11.44
C PHE A 189 -14.98 -10.07 12.45
N THR A 190 -16.25 -10.33 12.11
CA THR A 190 -17.19 -11.06 12.97
C THR A 190 -17.39 -12.47 12.46
N GLY A 191 -17.56 -13.42 13.37
CA GLY A 191 -17.62 -14.83 13.01
C GLY A 191 -17.82 -15.76 14.20
N GLU A 192 -17.76 -17.05 13.90
CA GLU A 192 -17.79 -18.10 14.92
C GLU A 192 -16.36 -18.58 15.19
N ALA A 193 -15.87 -18.35 16.41
CA ALA A 193 -14.58 -18.84 16.84
C ALA A 193 -14.62 -20.35 17.06
N THR A 194 -13.77 -21.11 16.39
CA THR A 194 -13.68 -22.57 16.57
C THR A 194 -12.35 -23.01 17.16
N GLY A 195 -11.31 -22.17 17.09
CA GLY A 195 -9.97 -22.50 17.58
C GLY A 195 -9.65 -21.93 18.95
N GLU A 196 -8.76 -22.61 19.68
CA GLU A 196 -8.33 -22.21 21.02
C GLU A 196 -7.47 -20.94 20.99
N TRP A 197 -6.59 -20.80 20.00
CA TRP A 197 -5.68 -19.65 19.91
C TRP A 197 -6.41 -18.33 19.76
N VAL A 198 -7.44 -18.25 18.90
CA VAL A 198 -8.21 -17.01 18.78
C VAL A 198 -8.94 -16.71 20.09
N ARG A 199 -9.49 -17.72 20.76
CA ARG A 199 -10.17 -17.57 22.05
C ARG A 199 -9.23 -17.13 23.17
N SER A 200 -7.96 -17.52 23.13
CA SER A 200 -6.98 -17.16 24.16
C SER A 200 -6.44 -15.74 24.02
N VAL A 201 -6.48 -15.15 22.82
CA VAL A 201 -5.87 -13.84 22.54
C VAL A 201 -6.89 -12.73 22.25
N THR A 202 -8.18 -13.05 22.18
CA THR A 202 -9.23 -12.07 21.90
C THR A 202 -10.25 -11.99 23.04
N PRO A 203 -10.55 -10.78 23.55
CA PRO A 203 -11.54 -10.61 24.61
C PRO A 203 -12.95 -11.08 24.19
N THR A 204 -13.32 -10.86 22.94
CA THR A 204 -14.57 -11.34 22.34
C THR A 204 -14.24 -12.14 21.09
N SER A 205 -14.11 -13.46 21.23
CA SER A 205 -13.64 -14.32 20.13
C SER A 205 -14.50 -14.32 18.87
N SER A 206 -15.78 -13.93 18.96
CA SER A 206 -16.64 -13.76 17.78
C SER A 206 -16.41 -12.44 17.02
N ALA A 207 -15.55 -11.55 17.51
CA ALA A 207 -15.21 -10.27 16.89
C ALA A 207 -13.72 -9.97 17.02
N VAL A 208 -12.99 -10.12 15.92
CA VAL A 208 -11.53 -9.94 15.86
C VAL A 208 -11.20 -8.64 15.15
N THR A 209 -10.42 -7.77 15.77
CA THR A 209 -10.02 -6.48 15.19
C THR A 209 -8.51 -6.43 14.98
N VAL A 210 -8.08 -5.97 13.80
CA VAL A 210 -6.69 -5.67 13.46
C VAL A 210 -6.60 -4.26 12.87
N ARG A 211 -5.39 -3.71 12.79
CA ARG A 211 -5.13 -2.52 11.98
C ARG A 211 -4.26 -2.88 10.79
N GLN A 212 -4.78 -2.65 9.59
CA GLN A 212 -4.13 -2.91 8.32
C GLN A 212 -3.56 -1.60 7.77
N HIS A 213 -2.26 -1.64 7.52
CA HIS A 213 -1.47 -0.51 7.07
C HIS A 213 -1.16 -0.65 5.58
N HIS A 214 -1.31 0.43 4.83
CA HIS A 214 -1.06 0.53 3.39
C HIS A 214 0.01 1.60 3.16
N SER A 215 1.04 1.24 2.41
CA SER A 215 2.15 2.12 2.08
C SER A 215 2.29 2.21 0.57
N PHE A 216 2.12 3.41 0.01
CA PHE A 216 2.43 3.72 -1.38
C PHE A 216 3.78 4.44 -1.42
N ILE A 217 4.79 3.80 -1.98
CA ILE A 217 6.19 4.22 -1.90
C ILE A 217 6.72 4.44 -3.30
N LYS A 218 7.37 5.57 -3.52
CA LYS A 218 8.09 5.88 -4.75
C LYS A 218 9.22 4.86 -4.98
N LEU A 219 9.39 4.41 -6.23
CA LEU A 219 10.52 3.55 -6.57
C LEU A 219 11.84 4.33 -6.54
N PRO A 220 12.95 3.68 -6.13
CA PRO A 220 14.27 4.29 -6.20
C PRO A 220 14.71 4.50 -7.66
N ASP A 221 15.82 5.23 -7.84
CA ASP A 221 16.45 5.38 -9.14
C ASP A 221 16.91 4.04 -9.76
N ASN A 222 17.23 4.07 -11.05
CA ASN A 222 17.66 2.90 -11.83
C ASN A 222 19.18 2.63 -11.78
N GLN A 223 19.91 3.21 -10.83
CA GLN A 223 21.38 3.10 -10.75
C GLN A 223 21.84 1.94 -9.85
N TYR A 224 20.93 1.11 -9.35
CA TYR A 224 21.29 -0.09 -8.62
C TYR A 224 21.99 -1.10 -9.54
N LYS A 225 23.21 -1.52 -9.16
CA LYS A 225 23.95 -2.56 -9.87
C LYS A 225 23.72 -3.93 -9.21
N PRO A 226 22.91 -4.82 -9.81
CA PRO A 226 22.66 -6.13 -9.23
C PRO A 226 23.92 -7.01 -9.33
N ARG A 227 24.02 -8.00 -8.44
CA ARG A 227 25.11 -8.99 -8.45
C ARG A 227 24.54 -10.36 -8.71
N VAL A 228 25.09 -11.04 -9.71
CA VAL A 228 24.66 -12.38 -10.12
C VAL A 228 24.79 -13.34 -8.93
N PHE A 229 23.76 -14.16 -8.76
CA PHE A 229 23.73 -15.17 -7.71
C PHE A 229 24.66 -16.34 -8.05
N HIS A 230 25.42 -16.79 -7.06
CA HIS A 230 26.17 -18.03 -7.12
C HIS A 230 25.68 -18.99 -6.02
N PRO A 231 25.43 -20.29 -6.31
CA PRO A 231 24.90 -21.24 -5.33
C PRO A 231 25.73 -21.36 -4.04
N PHE A 232 27.05 -21.16 -4.13
CA PHE A 232 27.95 -21.19 -2.97
C PHE A 232 28.17 -19.84 -2.29
N ALA A 233 27.39 -18.80 -2.62
CA ALA A 233 27.60 -17.44 -2.09
C ALA A 233 27.04 -17.21 -0.67
N GLY A 234 26.20 -18.11 -0.14
CA GLY A 234 25.56 -17.94 1.18
C GLY A 234 24.55 -16.79 1.25
N PHE A 235 24.08 -16.27 0.10
CA PHE A 235 23.04 -15.24 0.03
C PHE A 235 21.70 -15.86 -0.40
N ASN A 236 20.59 -15.22 -0.01
CA ASN A 236 19.30 -15.47 -0.65
C ASN A 236 19.29 -14.90 -2.08
N SER A 237 18.47 -15.46 -2.96
CA SER A 237 18.34 -15.00 -4.34
C SER A 237 16.98 -14.38 -4.64
N VAL A 238 16.97 -13.37 -5.50
CA VAL A 238 15.78 -12.90 -6.23
C VAL A 238 15.94 -13.36 -7.67
N SER A 239 14.86 -13.85 -8.28
CA SER A 239 14.89 -14.39 -9.64
C SER A 239 13.72 -13.94 -10.50
N TYR A 240 13.92 -13.90 -11.81
CA TYR A 240 12.87 -13.71 -12.81
C TYR A 240 13.25 -14.43 -14.11
N TYR A 241 12.31 -14.58 -15.02
CA TYR A 241 12.51 -15.11 -16.36
C TYR A 241 12.61 -13.95 -17.37
N ASP A 242 13.71 -13.90 -18.12
CA ASP A 242 13.97 -12.86 -19.11
C ASP A 242 13.81 -13.39 -20.54
N TYR A 243 12.67 -13.12 -21.15
CA TYR A 243 12.28 -13.58 -22.49
C TYR A 243 13.02 -12.87 -23.64
N ALA A 244 13.87 -11.88 -23.34
CA ALA A 244 14.82 -11.33 -24.30
C ALA A 244 16.17 -12.07 -24.31
N THR A 245 16.30 -13.13 -23.51
CA THR A 245 17.54 -13.91 -23.37
C THR A 245 17.87 -14.69 -24.66
N PRO A 246 19.13 -14.66 -25.14
CA PRO A 246 19.60 -15.52 -26.23
C PRO A 246 19.39 -17.02 -25.91
N ILE A 247 19.01 -17.79 -26.93
CA ILE A 247 18.56 -19.19 -26.80
C ILE A 247 19.58 -20.09 -26.09
N GLU A 248 20.87 -19.82 -26.27
CA GLU A 248 21.97 -20.57 -25.70
C GLU A 248 22.25 -20.28 -24.22
N THR A 249 21.56 -19.29 -23.62
CA THR A 249 21.76 -18.89 -22.23
C THR A 249 20.52 -19.14 -21.37
N PRO A 250 20.66 -19.42 -20.07
CA PRO A 250 19.51 -19.62 -19.20
C PRO A 250 18.60 -18.39 -19.15
N ILE A 251 17.32 -18.61 -19.49
CA ILE A 251 16.25 -17.61 -19.42
C ILE A 251 15.99 -17.14 -17.98
N SER A 252 16.21 -18.01 -16.99
CA SER A 252 16.12 -17.64 -15.57
C SER A 252 17.33 -16.82 -15.16
N LYS A 253 17.09 -15.59 -14.70
CA LYS A 253 18.10 -14.70 -14.11
C LYS A 253 17.98 -14.76 -12.60
N LYS A 254 19.13 -14.84 -11.91
CA LYS A 254 19.20 -14.89 -10.44
C LYS A 254 20.23 -13.89 -9.93
N PHE A 255 19.84 -13.12 -8.92
CA PHE A 255 20.67 -12.09 -8.29
C PHE A 255 20.63 -12.25 -6.78
N ILE A 256 21.71 -11.86 -6.09
CA ILE A 256 21.73 -11.91 -4.62
C ILE A 256 20.85 -10.80 -4.03
N ALA A 257 20.12 -11.12 -2.97
CA ALA A 257 19.41 -10.13 -2.17
C ALA A 257 20.43 -9.39 -1.26
N ARG A 258 20.58 -8.07 -1.46
CA ARG A 258 21.51 -7.25 -0.66
C ARG A 258 21.13 -5.77 -0.65
N HIS A 259 21.51 -5.08 0.42
CA HIS A 259 21.40 -3.63 0.54
C HIS A 259 22.27 -2.90 -0.51
N ARG A 260 21.75 -1.75 -1.00
CA ARG A 260 22.47 -0.79 -1.84
C ARG A 260 23.44 0.02 -0.98
N LEU A 261 24.57 -0.56 -0.63
CA LEU A 261 25.61 0.13 0.13
C LEU A 261 26.66 0.74 -0.80
N VAL A 262 26.86 2.05 -0.66
CA VAL A 262 27.93 2.81 -1.29
C VAL A 262 28.90 3.23 -0.21
N LYS A 263 30.19 2.90 -0.35
CA LYS A 263 31.21 3.35 0.61
C LYS A 263 31.38 4.87 0.50
N LYS A 264 31.37 5.56 1.63
CA LYS A 264 31.76 6.98 1.71
C LYS A 264 33.20 7.21 1.24
N ASN A 265 34.11 6.29 1.59
CA ASN A 265 35.50 6.26 1.16
C ASN A 265 35.77 4.99 0.32
N PRO A 266 35.67 5.07 -1.02
CA PRO A 266 35.79 3.89 -1.89
C PRO A 266 37.13 3.15 -1.81
N GLY A 267 38.22 3.87 -1.53
CA GLY A 267 39.58 3.30 -1.43
C GLY A 267 39.88 2.56 -0.12
N SER A 268 39.04 2.70 0.90
CA SER A 268 39.26 2.08 2.21
C SER A 268 38.72 0.66 2.26
N THR A 269 39.44 -0.26 2.94
CA THR A 269 38.98 -1.65 3.15
C THR A 269 37.62 -1.68 3.85
N VAL A 270 37.46 -0.89 4.91
CA VAL A 270 36.20 -0.65 5.62
C VAL A 270 35.87 0.84 5.51
N SER A 271 34.59 1.15 5.28
CA SER A 271 34.08 2.51 5.23
C SER A 271 32.64 2.50 5.72
N GLU A 272 32.25 3.58 6.38
CA GLU A 272 30.84 3.91 6.55
C GLU A 272 30.12 3.92 5.19
N ALA A 273 28.84 3.58 5.22
CA ALA A 273 27.97 3.72 4.06
C ALA A 273 27.53 5.18 3.90
N VAL A 274 27.34 5.62 2.66
CA VAL A 274 26.61 6.85 2.36
C VAL A 274 25.15 6.66 2.81
N GLU A 275 24.54 7.71 3.34
CA GLU A 275 23.13 7.72 3.72
C GLU A 275 22.27 7.46 2.47
N PRO A 276 21.36 6.46 2.50
CA PRO A 276 20.54 6.11 1.35
C PRO A 276 19.51 7.18 0.99
#